data_AF-A0A7V6NGJ7-F1
#
_entry.id   AF-A0A7V6NGJ7-F1
#
_cell.length_a   1.000
_cell.length_b   1.000
_cell.length_c   1.000
_cell.angle_alpha   90.00
_cell.angle_beta   90.00
_cell.angle_gamma   90.00
#
_symmetry.space_group_name_H-M   'P 1'
#
loop_
_entity.id
_entity.type
_entity.pdbx_description
1 polymer ?
#
loop_
_entity_poly.entity_id
_entity_poly.type
_entity_poly.pdbx_seq_one_letter_code
_entity_poly.pdbx_strand_id
1 'polypeptide(L)'
;MDCKATEKKLIFYIENTLPKGESSVVQDHLSTCSACSQKLAYLQETLSYIETEKALTPKPFLYTRTIGRMQQQVVPEKLGGVKWLKPLAVAAALLVGLFFGFWMGQSSVTQPLPDPDIVYEVAYIFHEAPMEQVEALFLEDIF
;
A
#
# COMPACT_ATOMS: atom_id res chain seq x y z
N MET A 1 37.45 -38.58 -2.27
CA MET A 1 36.65 -37.97 -3.35
C MET A 1 37.47 -38.00 -4.63
N ASP A 2 36.83 -38.08 -5.80
CA ASP A 2 37.53 -37.98 -7.08
C ASP A 2 37.86 -36.52 -7.42
N CYS A 3 39.02 -36.27 -8.04
CA CYS A 3 39.45 -34.92 -8.41
C CYS A 3 38.40 -34.15 -9.22
N LYS A 4 37.66 -34.85 -10.10
CA LYS A 4 36.61 -34.26 -10.94
C LYS A 4 35.37 -33.83 -10.14
N ALA A 5 35.07 -34.52 -9.05
CA ALA A 5 33.97 -34.17 -8.15
C ALA A 5 34.34 -32.97 -7.27
N THR A 6 35.58 -32.94 -6.77
CA THR A 6 36.12 -31.80 -6.00
C THR A 6 36.16 -30.53 -6.85
N GLU A 7 36.63 -30.61 -8.09
CA GLU A 7 36.75 -29.46 -9.00
C GLU A 7 35.39 -28.73 -9.21
N LYS A 8 34.31 -29.48 -9.40
CA LYS A 8 32.96 -28.91 -9.51
C LYS A 8 32.47 -28.23 -8.22
N LYS A 9 33.01 -28.65 -7.07
CA LYS A 9 32.62 -28.16 -5.75
C LYS A 9 33.53 -27.03 -5.21
N LEU A 10 34.62 -26.71 -5.90
CA LEU A 10 35.59 -25.69 -5.46
C LEU A 10 34.95 -24.30 -5.29
N ILE A 11 34.09 -23.89 -6.23
CA ILE A 11 33.44 -22.57 -6.15
C ILE A 11 32.51 -22.47 -4.94
N PHE A 12 31.69 -23.50 -4.71
CA PHE A 12 30.80 -23.57 -3.56
C PHE A 12 31.59 -23.60 -2.23
N TYR A 13 32.80 -24.17 -2.26
CA TYR A 13 33.69 -24.23 -1.09
C TYR A 13 34.24 -22.86 -0.76
N ILE A 14 34.67 -22.09 -1.79
CA ILE A 14 35.12 -20.70 -1.64
C ILE A 14 33.98 -19.80 -1.12
N GLU A 15 32.77 -19.99 -1.63
CA GLU A 15 31.58 -19.22 -1.22
C GLU A 15 30.96 -19.67 0.11
N ASN A 16 31.51 -20.71 0.77
CA ASN A 16 30.97 -21.31 1.99
C ASN A 16 29.48 -21.75 1.88
N THR A 17 29.07 -22.20 0.69
CA THR A 17 27.68 -22.63 0.42
C THR A 17 27.47 -24.13 0.51
N LEU A 18 28.52 -24.93 0.77
CA LEU A 18 28.39 -26.37 0.99
C LEU A 18 27.85 -26.72 2.38
N PRO A 19 27.11 -27.85 2.49
CA PRO A 19 26.82 -28.47 3.78
C PRO A 19 28.10 -28.83 4.52
N LYS A 20 28.12 -28.66 5.85
CA LYS A 20 29.29 -28.90 6.72
C LYS A 20 29.94 -30.28 6.55
N GLY A 21 29.15 -31.31 6.24
CA GLY A 21 29.66 -32.66 6.01
C GLY A 21 30.38 -32.83 4.66
N GLU A 22 30.02 -32.04 3.65
CA GLU A 22 30.71 -32.08 2.35
C GLU A 22 31.94 -31.18 2.33
N SER A 23 31.92 -30.06 3.08
CA SER A 23 33.07 -29.15 3.17
C SER A 23 34.29 -29.85 3.79
N SER A 24 34.10 -30.69 4.81
CA SER A 24 35.20 -31.44 5.43
C SER A 24 35.82 -32.45 4.44
N VAL A 25 34.98 -33.16 3.68
CA VAL A 25 35.45 -34.13 2.66
C VAL A 25 36.25 -33.44 1.56
N VAL A 26 35.84 -32.25 1.14
CA VAL A 26 36.58 -31.43 0.17
C VAL A 26 37.89 -30.93 0.78
N GLN A 27 37.88 -30.48 2.04
CA GLN A 27 39.08 -30.03 2.76
C GLN A 27 40.12 -31.14 2.93
N ASP A 28 39.68 -32.36 3.27
CA ASP A 28 40.55 -33.55 3.36
C ASP A 28 41.15 -33.94 2.01
N HIS A 29 40.42 -33.72 0.91
CA HIS A 29 40.93 -33.97 -0.44
C HIS A 29 41.94 -32.90 -0.88
N LEU A 30 41.73 -31.64 -0.48
CA LEU A 30 42.66 -30.54 -0.77
C LEU A 30 43.99 -30.67 -0.04
N SER A 31 44.00 -31.28 1.15
CA SER A 31 45.23 -31.55 1.90
C SER A 31 46.05 -32.71 1.31
N THR A 32 45.40 -33.63 0.59
CA THR A 32 46.02 -34.82 0.00
C THR A 32 46.36 -34.67 -1.49
N CYS A 33 45.65 -33.82 -2.24
CA CYS A 33 45.84 -33.64 -3.68
C CYS A 33 46.40 -32.27 -4.04
N SER A 34 47.67 -32.24 -4.48
CA SER A 34 48.35 -31.01 -4.93
C SER A 34 47.73 -30.38 -6.18
N ALA A 35 47.17 -31.19 -7.09
CA ALA A 35 46.53 -30.68 -8.30
C ALA A 35 45.24 -29.91 -7.98
N CYS A 36 44.45 -30.37 -7.01
CA CYS A 36 43.23 -29.68 -6.60
C CYS A 36 43.54 -28.42 -5.78
N SER A 37 44.59 -28.42 -4.96
CA SER A 37 45.00 -27.23 -4.21
C SER A 37 45.54 -26.12 -5.11
N GLN A 38 46.30 -26.46 -6.16
CA GLN A 38 46.73 -25.49 -7.17
C GLN A 38 45.55 -24.86 -7.92
N LYS A 39 44.55 -25.67 -8.32
CA LYS A 39 43.32 -25.15 -8.95
C LYS A 39 42.55 -24.21 -8.03
N LEU A 40 42.48 -24.54 -6.74
CA LEU A 40 41.84 -23.68 -5.74
C LEU A 40 42.59 -22.34 -5.63
N ALA A 41 43.92 -22.37 -5.49
CA ALA A 41 44.73 -21.16 -5.39
C ALA A 41 44.57 -20.26 -6.62
N TYR A 42 44.60 -20.84 -7.83
CA TYR A 42 44.35 -20.12 -9.07
C TYR A 42 42.96 -19.47 -9.10
N LEU A 43 41.91 -20.20 -8.69
CA LEU A 43 40.56 -19.64 -8.61
C LEU A 43 40.48 -18.48 -7.62
N GLN A 44 41.07 -18.61 -6.43
CA GLN A 44 41.10 -17.52 -5.44
C GLN A 44 41.85 -16.29 -5.96
N GLU A 45 42.98 -16.50 -6.63
CA GLU A 45 43.75 -15.41 -7.26
C GLU A 45 42.90 -14.68 -8.31
N THR A 46 42.24 -15.42 -9.22
CA THR A 46 41.37 -14.80 -10.24
C THR A 46 40.21 -14.01 -9.63
N LEU A 47 39.58 -14.51 -8.57
CA LEU A 47 38.50 -13.81 -7.87
C LEU A 47 39.01 -12.56 -7.14
N SER A 48 40.22 -12.60 -6.60
CA SER A 48 40.82 -11.46 -5.89
C SER A 48 41.04 -10.23 -6.79
N TYR A 49 41.38 -10.44 -8.07
CA TYR A 49 41.47 -9.35 -9.05
C TYR A 49 40.12 -8.67 -9.27
N ILE A 50 39.04 -9.46 -9.36
CA ILE A 50 37.68 -8.95 -9.51
C ILE A 50 37.25 -8.17 -8.26
N GLU A 51 37.56 -8.66 -7.06
CA GLU A 51 37.24 -7.95 -5.81
C GLU A 51 37.97 -6.61 -5.72
N THR A 52 39.22 -6.56 -6.17
CA THR A 52 40.04 -5.34 -6.18
C THR A 52 39.44 -4.28 -7.12
N GLU A 53 39.02 -4.66 -8.32
CA GLU A 53 38.35 -3.73 -9.25
C GLU A 53 36.94 -3.35 -8.78
N LYS A 54 36.24 -4.26 -8.09
CA LYS A 54 34.91 -4.02 -7.53
C LYS A 54 34.92 -3.19 -6.25
N ALA A 55 36.09 -2.70 -5.81
CA ALA A 55 36.23 -1.73 -4.72
C ALA A 55 35.65 -0.36 -5.11
N LEU A 56 34.35 -0.32 -5.36
CA LEU A 56 33.56 0.88 -5.51
C LEU A 56 33.52 1.56 -4.16
N THR A 57 34.04 2.79 -4.09
CA THR A 57 33.81 3.63 -2.92
C THR A 57 32.31 3.77 -2.70
N PRO A 58 31.77 3.38 -1.53
CA PRO A 58 30.34 3.48 -1.29
C PRO A 58 29.96 4.96 -1.44
N LYS A 59 29.00 5.26 -2.32
CA LYS A 59 28.56 6.64 -2.53
C LYS A 59 28.18 7.23 -1.17
N PRO A 60 28.59 8.49 -0.88
CA PRO A 60 28.27 9.13 0.37
C PRO A 60 26.75 9.10 0.59
N PHE A 61 26.33 8.85 1.84
CA PHE A 61 24.93 8.75 2.27
C PHE A 61 24.11 7.54 1.78
N LEU A 62 24.70 6.54 1.10
CA LEU A 62 23.96 5.32 0.77
C LEU A 62 23.46 4.59 2.03
N TYR A 63 24.33 4.43 3.02
CA TYR A 63 24.03 3.75 4.28
C TYR A 63 22.91 4.45 5.07
N THR A 64 22.96 5.77 5.17
CA THR A 64 21.93 6.53 5.89
C THR A 64 20.59 6.48 5.19
N ARG A 65 20.58 6.54 3.84
CA ARG A 65 19.35 6.45 3.04
C ARG A 65 18.72 5.06 3.08
N THR A 66 19.51 4.00 3.07
CA THR A 66 18.99 2.63 3.14
C THR A 66 18.41 2.33 4.51
N ILE A 67 19.11 2.69 5.59
CA ILE A 67 18.61 2.50 6.96
C ILE A 67 17.36 3.34 7.22
N GLY A 68 17.33 4.59 6.77
CA GLY A 68 16.14 5.44 6.90
C GLY A 68 14.90 4.80 6.28
N ARG A 69 15.04 4.17 5.10
CA ARG A 69 13.93 3.46 4.44
C ARG A 69 13.49 2.20 5.19
N MET A 70 14.43 1.42 5.71
CA MET A 70 14.08 0.23 6.51
C MET A 70 13.36 0.62 7.80
N GLN A 71 13.86 1.65 8.51
CA GLN A 71 13.24 2.14 9.74
C GLN A 71 11.85 2.72 9.49
N GLN A 72 11.63 3.41 8.37
CA GLN A 72 10.33 3.98 8.02
C GLN A 72 9.26 2.91 7.76
N GLN A 73 9.64 1.71 7.31
CA GLN A 73 8.72 0.58 7.18
C GLN A 73 8.35 -0.08 8.51
N VAL A 74 9.19 0.06 9.55
CA VAL A 74 8.94 -0.50 10.90
C VAL A 74 8.44 0.53 11.90
N VAL A 75 8.16 1.78 11.51
CA VAL A 75 7.37 2.67 12.37
C VAL A 75 5.91 2.24 12.21
N PRO A 76 5.29 1.53 13.18
CA PRO A 76 3.84 1.38 13.17
C PRO A 76 3.26 2.80 13.18
N GLU A 77 2.31 3.10 12.28
CA GLU A 77 1.50 4.30 12.34
C GLU A 77 0.84 4.37 13.74
N LYS A 78 1.52 4.99 14.71
CA LYS A 78 0.99 5.22 16.05
C LYS A 78 -0.02 6.37 16.00
N LEU A 79 -1.06 6.26 15.19
CA LEU A 79 -2.13 7.27 15.07
C LEU A 79 -3.51 6.65 14.77
N GLY A 80 -3.78 5.46 15.33
CA GLY A 80 -5.09 4.80 15.25
C GLY A 80 -6.20 5.42 16.13
N GLY A 81 -5.91 6.38 17.02
CA GLY A 81 -6.87 6.88 18.00
C GLY A 81 -7.49 8.27 17.75
N VAL A 82 -6.84 9.14 16.96
CA VAL A 82 -7.24 10.56 16.84
C VAL A 82 -7.89 10.89 15.48
N LYS A 83 -7.81 9.98 14.50
CA LYS A 83 -8.41 10.20 13.16
C LYS A 83 -9.95 10.27 13.19
N TRP A 84 -10.61 9.65 14.20
CA TRP A 84 -12.08 9.66 14.33
C TRP A 84 -12.64 10.79 15.20
N LEU A 85 -11.80 11.50 15.96
CA LEU A 85 -12.26 12.60 16.81
C LEU A 85 -12.66 13.83 15.98
N LYS A 86 -11.96 14.07 14.86
CA LYS A 86 -12.24 15.19 13.95
C LYS A 86 -13.61 15.08 13.27
N PRO A 87 -13.99 13.95 12.60
CA PRO A 87 -15.32 13.83 12.02
C PRO A 87 -16.43 13.84 13.09
N LEU A 88 -16.18 13.27 14.27
CA LEU A 88 -17.14 13.29 15.38
C LEU A 88 -17.42 14.70 15.89
N ALA A 89 -16.39 15.54 16.03
CA ALA A 89 -16.55 16.93 16.46
C ALA A 89 -17.33 17.78 15.43
N VAL A 90 -17.09 17.57 14.14
CA VAL A 90 -17.84 18.26 13.06
C VAL A 90 -19.32 17.84 13.07
N ALA A 91 -19.60 16.54 13.20
CA ALA A 91 -20.98 16.04 13.29
C ALA A 91 -21.71 16.60 14.53
N ALA A 92 -21.04 16.63 15.69
CA ALA A 92 -21.61 17.20 16.91
C ALA A 92 -21.91 18.70 16.76
N ALA A 93 -21.00 19.48 16.14
CA ALA A 93 -21.22 20.91 15.90
C ALA A 93 -22.43 21.18 15.00
N LEU A 94 -22.64 20.36 13.95
CA LEU A 94 -23.81 20.48 13.08
C LEU A 94 -25.12 20.18 13.82
N LEU A 95 -25.14 19.14 14.66
CA LEU A 95 -26.32 18.79 15.46
C LEU A 95 -26.67 19.89 16.47
N VAL A 96 -25.66 20.45 17.14
CA VAL A 96 -25.85 21.55 18.08
C VAL A 96 -26.38 22.80 17.36
N GLY A 97 -25.81 23.14 16.20
CA GLY A 97 -26.28 24.27 15.40
C GLY A 97 -27.73 24.10 14.93
N LEU A 98 -28.10 22.90 14.47
CA LEU A 98 -29.45 22.61 14.02
C LEU A 98 -30.47 22.62 15.17
N PHE A 99 -30.10 22.06 16.32
CA PHE A 99 -30.93 22.08 17.52
C PHE A 99 -31.17 23.52 18.01
N PHE A 100 -30.11 24.32 18.07
CA PHE A 100 -30.20 25.71 18.51
C PHE A 100 -30.99 26.57 17.52
N GLY A 101 -30.79 26.37 16.22
CA GLY A 101 -31.55 27.04 15.17
C GLY A 101 -33.04 26.66 15.20
N PHE A 102 -33.37 25.39 15.41
CA PHE A 102 -34.76 24.93 15.54
C PHE A 102 -35.44 25.57 16.75
N TRP A 103 -34.79 25.55 17.91
CA TRP A 103 -35.34 26.13 19.15
C TRP A 103 -35.59 27.64 19.01
N MET A 104 -34.64 28.38 18.42
CA MET A 104 -34.78 29.82 18.18
C MET A 104 -35.82 30.14 17.08
N GLY A 105 -35.95 29.27 16.08
CA GLY A 105 -36.97 29.37 15.04
C GLY A 105 -38.38 29.20 15.60
N GLN A 106 -38.58 28.21 16.48
CA GLN A 106 -39.89 27.97 17.09
C GLN A 106 -40.37 29.14 17.97
N SER A 107 -39.45 29.83 18.67
CA SER A 107 -39.82 31.02 19.45
C SER A 107 -40.13 32.26 18.60
N SER A 108 -39.73 32.26 17.32
CA SER A 108 -39.85 33.42 16.42
C SER A 108 -40.96 33.25 15.38
N VAL A 109 -41.35 32.01 15.07
CA VAL A 109 -42.39 31.69 14.10
C VAL A 109 -43.73 31.52 14.81
N THR A 110 -44.48 32.62 14.95
CA THR A 110 -45.94 32.52 14.98
C THR A 110 -46.36 32.05 13.60
N GLN A 111 -46.84 30.81 13.46
CA GLN A 111 -47.48 30.37 12.23
C GLN A 111 -48.79 31.16 12.08
N PRO A 112 -48.96 32.03 11.06
CA PRO A 112 -50.30 32.35 10.64
C PRO A 112 -50.87 31.04 10.08
N LEU A 113 -52.03 30.63 10.58
CA LEU A 113 -52.82 29.58 9.94
C LEU A 113 -52.95 29.94 8.44
N PRO A 114 -52.60 29.05 7.50
CA PRO A 114 -52.75 29.34 6.08
C PRO A 114 -54.22 29.64 5.80
N ASP A 115 -54.49 30.78 5.17
CA ASP A 115 -55.83 31.11 4.70
C ASP A 115 -56.24 30.03 3.69
N PRO A 116 -57.38 29.34 3.87
CA PRO A 116 -57.77 28.19 3.03
C PRO A 116 -57.79 28.55 1.55
N ASP A 117 -58.09 29.80 1.19
CA ASP A 117 -58.15 30.27 -0.19
C ASP A 117 -56.82 30.13 -0.95
N ILE A 118 -55.68 30.36 -0.28
CA ILE A 118 -54.35 30.26 -0.92
C ILE A 118 -53.97 28.79 -1.20
N VAL A 119 -54.45 27.86 -0.37
CA VAL A 119 -54.15 26.42 -0.53
C VAL A 119 -54.88 25.84 -1.75
N TYR A 120 -56.11 26.30 -2.01
CA TYR A 120 -56.88 25.86 -3.18
C TYR A 120 -56.34 26.41 -4.50
N GLU A 121 -55.82 27.64 -4.52
CA GLU A 121 -55.27 28.26 -5.73
C GLU A 121 -53.99 27.54 -6.21
N VAL A 122 -53.10 27.18 -5.30
CA VAL A 122 -51.87 26.42 -5.64
C VAL A 122 -52.22 25.01 -6.13
N ALA A 123 -53.21 24.34 -5.53
CA ALA A 123 -53.64 23.01 -5.97
C ALA A 123 -54.17 23.01 -7.41
N TYR A 124 -54.85 24.08 -7.83
CA TYR A 124 -55.41 24.21 -9.18
C TYR A 124 -54.30 24.29 -10.26
N ILE A 125 -53.23 25.05 -9.97
CA ILE A 125 -52.09 25.23 -10.89
C ILE A 125 -51.38 23.89 -11.18
N PHE A 126 -51.33 22.97 -10.21
CA PHE A 126 -50.71 21.66 -10.41
C PHE A 126 -51.66 20.61 -11.03
N HIS A 127 -52.97 20.85 -11.03
CA HIS A 127 -53.95 19.91 -11.59
C HIS A 127 -54.12 20.06 -13.11
N GLU A 128 -53.70 21.19 -13.69
CA GLU A 128 -53.85 21.50 -15.11
C GLU A 128 -52.66 21.10 -16.01
N ALA A 129 -51.66 20.37 -15.50
CA ALA A 129 -50.72 19.67 -16.37
C ALA A 129 -51.41 18.40 -16.91
N PRO A 130 -51.83 18.34 -18.20
CA PRO A 130 -52.55 17.19 -18.72
C PRO A 130 -51.62 15.98 -18.81
N MET A 131 -51.68 15.11 -17.80
CA MET A 131 -51.10 13.75 -17.85
C MET A 131 -51.74 12.88 -18.95
N GLU A 132 -52.77 13.36 -19.65
CA GLU A 132 -53.47 12.63 -20.71
C GLU A 132 -52.70 12.52 -22.04
N GLN A 133 -51.68 13.35 -22.30
CA GLN A 133 -50.95 13.29 -23.57
C GLN A 133 -49.86 12.22 -23.63
N VAL A 134 -49.44 11.67 -22.49
CA VAL A 134 -48.36 10.66 -22.48
C VAL A 134 -48.89 9.30 -22.96
N GLU A 135 -50.12 8.94 -22.61
CA GLU A 135 -50.72 7.65 -23.03
C GLU A 135 -51.08 7.62 -24.53
N ALA A 136 -51.56 8.74 -25.09
CA ALA A 136 -51.84 8.84 -26.53
C ALA A 136 -50.58 8.68 -27.38
N LEU A 137 -49.44 9.25 -26.92
CA LEU A 137 -48.15 9.20 -27.62
C LEU A 137 -47.57 7.77 -27.70
N PHE A 138 -47.92 6.89 -26.76
CA PHE A 138 -47.49 5.48 -26.78
C PHE A 138 -48.41 4.56 -27.61
N LEU A 139 -49.64 4.98 -27.90
CA LEU A 139 -50.60 4.17 -28.67
C LEU A 139 -50.44 4.35 -30.19
N GLU A 140 -49.90 5.47 -30.64
CA GLU A 140 -49.73 5.76 -32.07
C GLU A 140 -48.55 5.01 -32.72
N ASP A 141 -47.56 4.56 -31.94
CA ASP A 141 -46.37 3.86 -32.43
C ASP A 141 -46.54 2.32 -32.56
N ILE A 142 -47.76 1.77 -32.36
CA ILE A 142 -48.01 0.31 -32.32
C ILE A 142 -48.90 -0.22 -33.47
N PHE A 143 -49.32 0.61 -34.45
CA PHE A 143 -50.04 0.12 -35.66
C PHE A 143 -49.53 0.70 -36.97
#